data_AF-A0A838VLS4-F1
#
_entry.id   AF-A0A838VLS4-F1
#
_cell.length_a   1.000
_cell.length_b   1.000
_cell.length_c   1.000
_cell.angle_alpha   90.00
_cell.angle_beta   90.00
_cell.angle_gamma   90.00
#
_symmetry.space_group_name_H-M   'P 1'
#
loop_
_entity.id
_entity.type
_entity.pdbx_description
1 polymer ?
#
loop_
_entity_poly.entity_id
_entity_poly.type
_entity_poly.pdbx_seq_one_letter_code
_entity_poly.pdbx_strand_id
1 'polypeptide(L)'
;MLLSKGFEIEMYTGTPQGDIVGFSDRIVANLDGFMLEPDSRNVEYVTQPLFGYEQLLCALVRPRQRLRRYLHSLGDYTLIPGSTLSLG
;
A
#
# COMPACT_ATOMS: atom_id res chain seq x y z
N MET A 1 17.30 -21.84 -14.15
CA MET A 1 17.61 -20.47 -13.69
C MET A 1 16.31 -19.80 -13.29
N LEU A 2 16.18 -19.31 -12.06
CA LEU A 2 15.03 -18.49 -11.66
C LEU A 2 15.29 -17.04 -12.11
N LEU A 3 14.30 -16.40 -12.71
CA LEU A 3 14.35 -14.96 -13.02
C LEU A 3 13.87 -14.18 -11.80
N SER A 4 14.46 -13.01 -11.56
CA SER A 4 14.01 -12.10 -10.53
C SER A 4 12.65 -11.51 -10.90
N LYS A 5 11.82 -11.21 -9.90
CA LYS A 5 10.51 -10.56 -10.09
C LYS A 5 10.40 -9.40 -9.12
N GLY A 6 9.79 -8.30 -9.56
CA GLY A 6 9.38 -7.18 -8.72
C GLY A 6 7.89 -6.96 -8.88
N PHE A 7 7.28 -6.29 -7.91
CA PHE A 7 5.88 -5.91 -7.92
C PHE A 7 5.75 -4.43 -7.62
N GLU A 8 4.83 -3.81 -8.34
CA GLU A 8 4.29 -2.49 -8.04
C GLU A 8 2.89 -2.69 -7.45
N ILE A 9 2.63 -2.04 -6.33
CA ILE A 9 1.38 -2.22 -5.60
C ILE A 9 0.80 -0.86 -5.29
N GLU A 10 -0.29 -0.53 -5.97
CA GLU A 10 -1.14 0.61 -5.67
C GLU A 10 -2.32 0.20 -4.79
N MET A 11 -2.70 1.09 -3.87
CA MET A 11 -3.87 0.88 -3.01
C MET A 11 -4.48 2.18 -2.52
N TYR A 12 -5.78 2.13 -2.24
CA TYR A 12 -6.49 3.19 -1.56
C TYR A 12 -6.50 3.00 -0.05
N THR A 13 -6.55 4.12 0.66
CA THR A 13 -6.77 4.16 2.10
C THR A 13 -8.17 4.69 2.41
N GLY A 14 -8.71 4.34 3.56
CA GLY A 14 -10.09 4.70 3.88
C GLY A 14 -10.60 4.17 5.22
N THR A 15 -11.90 4.27 5.43
CA THR A 15 -12.60 3.74 6.61
C THR A 15 -12.92 2.25 6.44
N PRO A 16 -13.18 1.50 7.53
CA PRO A 16 -13.70 0.14 7.44
C PRO A 16 -15.02 0.00 6.67
N GLN A 17 -15.78 1.09 6.53
CA GLN A 17 -17.04 1.15 5.79
C GLN A 17 -16.85 1.32 4.28
N GLY A 18 -15.60 1.52 3.82
CA GLY A 18 -15.27 1.67 2.41
C GLY A 18 -15.19 3.12 1.93
N ASP A 19 -15.27 4.11 2.84
CA ASP A 19 -15.10 5.51 2.47
C ASP A 19 -13.63 5.80 2.19
N ILE A 20 -13.33 6.30 1.00
CA ILE A 20 -11.97 6.55 0.56
C ILE A 20 -11.46 7.84 1.19
N VAL A 21 -10.32 7.77 1.85
CA VAL A 21 -9.67 8.91 2.52
C VAL A 21 -8.21 8.95 2.08
N GLY A 22 -7.79 10.07 1.49
CA GLY A 22 -6.43 10.24 1.02
C GLY A 22 -5.44 10.59 2.13
N PHE A 23 -4.38 9.79 2.23
CA PHE A 23 -3.28 9.99 3.18
C PHE A 23 -1.91 9.93 2.49
N SER A 24 -1.84 9.96 1.15
CA SER A 24 -0.61 9.66 0.41
C SER A 24 0.53 10.62 0.77
N ASP A 25 0.25 11.91 0.91
CA ASP A 25 1.19 12.95 1.38
C ASP A 25 1.78 12.62 2.76
N ARG A 26 0.91 12.24 3.71
CA ARG A 26 1.30 11.90 5.07
C ARG A 26 2.04 10.57 5.11
N ILE A 27 1.66 9.61 4.27
CA ILE A 27 2.30 8.30 4.20
C ILE A 27 3.73 8.46 3.68
N VAL A 28 3.92 9.14 2.55
CA VAL A 28 5.25 9.34 1.96
C VAL A 28 6.16 10.16 2.86
N ALA A 29 5.60 11.13 3.61
CA ALA A 29 6.37 11.91 4.57
C ALA A 29 6.83 11.12 5.81
N ASN A 30 6.14 10.04 6.20
CA ASN A 30 6.37 9.34 7.47
C ASN A 30 6.78 7.87 7.33
N LEU A 31 6.62 7.26 6.16
CA LEU A 31 6.94 5.86 5.91
C LEU A 31 7.87 5.72 4.69
N ASP A 32 9.07 5.21 4.94
CA ASP A 32 10.01 4.87 3.88
C ASP A 32 9.47 3.78 2.95
N GLY A 33 9.73 3.96 1.65
CA GLY A 33 9.43 2.99 0.60
C GLY A 33 8.04 3.13 -0.03
N PHE A 34 7.31 4.20 0.28
CA PHE A 34 6.06 4.55 -0.38
C PHE A 34 6.25 5.74 -1.32
N MET A 35 5.46 5.79 -2.39
CA MET A 35 5.50 6.84 -3.42
C MET A 35 4.15 7.55 -3.54
N LEU A 36 4.21 8.80 -4.02
CA LEU A 36 3.03 9.58 -4.37
C LEU A 36 2.60 9.24 -5.78
N GLU A 37 1.30 9.03 -5.95
CA GLU A 37 0.64 8.88 -7.24
C GLU A 37 -0.11 10.18 -7.60
N PRO A 38 -0.50 10.37 -8.88
CA PRO A 38 -1.27 11.53 -9.29
C PRO A 38 -2.60 11.72 -8.53
N ASP A 39 -3.23 10.62 -8.08
CA ASP A 39 -4.38 10.67 -7.18
C ASP A 39 -3.92 10.68 -5.72
N SER A 40 -4.17 11.77 -5.00
CA SER A 40 -3.81 11.86 -3.57
C SER A 40 -4.48 10.80 -2.66
N ARG A 41 -5.45 10.04 -3.20
CA ARG A 41 -6.16 8.97 -2.48
C ARG A 41 -5.48 7.61 -2.55
N ASN A 42 -4.69 7.33 -3.60
CA ASN A 42 -3.90 6.11 -3.68
C ASN A 42 -2.47 6.35 -3.20
N VAL A 43 -1.84 5.27 -2.79
CA VAL A 43 -0.43 5.22 -2.42
C VAL A 43 0.19 3.97 -3.04
N GLU A 44 1.45 4.08 -3.42
CA GLU A 44 2.19 2.99 -4.05
C GLU A 44 3.37 2.53 -3.17
N TYR A 45 3.72 1.25 -3.25
CA TYR A 45 5.09 0.81 -3.00
C TYR A 45 5.54 -0.22 -4.03
N VAL A 46 6.85 -0.24 -4.27
CA VAL A 46 7.51 -1.21 -5.15
C VAL A 46 8.38 -2.18 -4.34
N THR A 47 8.41 -3.45 -4.76
CA THR A 47 9.33 -4.44 -4.18
C THR A 47 10.64 -4.45 -4.97
N GLN A 48 11.74 -4.75 -4.28
CA GLN A 48 12.98 -5.10 -4.95
C GLN A 48 12.80 -6.35 -5.83
N PRO A 49 13.55 -6.48 -6.93
CA PRO A 49 13.56 -7.69 -7.74
C PRO A 49 14.24 -8.83 -6.96
N LEU A 50 13.47 -9.87 -6.60
CA LEU A 50 13.97 -10.99 -5.79
C LEU A 50 13.81 -12.33 -6.50
N PHE A 51 14.69 -13.28 -6.15
CA PHE A 51 14.66 -14.65 -6.64
C PHE A 51 13.93 -15.53 -5.63
N GLY A 52 12.73 -15.99 -5.98
CA GLY A 52 11.97 -16.96 -5.19
C GLY A 52 10.73 -16.38 -4.50
N TYR A 53 9.66 -17.16 -4.48
CA TYR A 53 8.33 -16.72 -4.07
C TYR A 53 8.22 -16.41 -2.57
N GLU A 54 8.99 -17.06 -1.71
CA GLU A 54 8.96 -16.79 -0.26
C GLU A 54 9.47 -15.40 0.10
N GLN A 55 10.55 -14.96 -0.56
CA GLN A 55 11.11 -13.63 -0.38
C GLN A 55 10.17 -12.57 -0.96
N LEU A 56 9.60 -12.84 -2.13
CA LEU A 56 8.60 -11.98 -2.77
C LEU A 56 7.34 -11.82 -1.91
N LEU A 57 6.87 -12.90 -1.28
CA LEU A 57 5.73 -12.85 -0.34
C LEU A 57 6.03 -11.92 0.83
N CYS A 58 7.20 -12.05 1.45
CA CYS A 58 7.61 -11.14 2.53
C CYS A 58 7.68 -9.69 2.05
N ALA A 59 8.25 -9.45 0.87
CA ALA A 59 8.37 -8.13 0.27
C ALA A 59 7.01 -7.50 -0.04
N LEU A 60 6.01 -8.31 -0.43
CA LEU A 60 4.64 -7.87 -0.67
C LEU A 60 3.89 -7.53 0.63
N VAL A 61 4.04 -8.34 1.68
CA VAL A 61 3.18 -8.25 2.87
C VAL A 61 3.70 -7.25 3.91
N ARG A 62 5.03 -7.14 4.09
CA ARG A 62 5.61 -6.28 5.14
C ARG A 62 5.27 -4.79 4.96
N PRO A 63 5.33 -4.18 3.76
CA PRO A 63 4.92 -2.79 3.56
C PRO A 63 3.43 -2.58 3.90
N ARG A 64 2.54 -3.48 3.44
CA ARG A 64 1.10 -3.44 3.80
C ARG A 64 0.87 -3.45 5.31
N GLN A 65 1.59 -4.29 6.06
CA GLN A 65 1.47 -4.33 7.52
C GLN A 65 1.94 -3.04 8.18
N ARG A 66 3.07 -2.47 7.72
CA ARG A 66 3.58 -1.17 8.20
C ARG A 66 2.57 -0.06 7.92
N LEU A 67 2.06 0.01 6.70
CA LEU A 67 1.07 0.99 6.29
C LEU A 67 -0.22 0.88 7.12
N ARG A 68 -0.76 -0.33 7.29
CA ARG A 68 -1.97 -0.53 8.11
C ARG A 68 -1.76 -0.10 9.57
N ARG A 69 -0.60 -0.39 10.17
CA ARG A 69 -0.27 0.09 11.53
C ARG A 69 -0.20 1.61 11.60
N TYR A 70 0.38 2.24 10.58
CA TYR A 70 0.43 3.69 10.50
C TYR A 70 -0.98 4.29 10.39
N LEU A 71 -1.83 3.77 9.51
CA LEU A 71 -3.22 4.23 9.39
C LEU A 71 -4.00 4.10 10.70
N HIS A 72 -3.83 2.98 11.42
CA HIS A 72 -4.41 2.81 12.75
C HIS A 72 -3.93 3.85 13.77
N SER A 73 -2.70 4.37 13.63
CA SER A 73 -2.21 5.45 14.48
C SER A 73 -2.84 6.81 14.17
N LEU A 74 -3.46 6.97 12.99
CA LEU A 74 -4.15 8.18 12.56
C LEU A 74 -5.64 8.18 12.93
N GLY A 75 -6.20 7.02 13.29
CA GLY A 75 -7.62 6.83 13.58
C GLY A 75 -8.12 5.45 13.16
N ASP A 76 -9.44 5.29 13.01
CA ASP A 76 -10.06 4.07 12.51
C ASP A 76 -9.98 4.00 10.98
N TYR A 77 -8.75 3.94 10.46
CA TYR A 77 -8.44 3.87 9.04
C TYR A 77 -7.76 2.56 8.68
N THR A 78 -8.00 2.09 7.46
CA THR A 78 -7.48 0.85 6.92
C THR A 78 -7.17 0.98 5.44
N LEU A 79 -6.56 -0.08 4.88
CA LEU A 79 -6.45 -0.30 3.46
C LEU A 79 -7.81 -0.71 2.89
N ILE A 80 -8.18 -0.14 1.75
CA ILE A 80 -9.39 -0.53 1.03
C ILE A 80 -9.06 -1.67 0.07
N PRO A 81 -9.77 -2.81 0.15
CA PRO A 81 -9.61 -3.89 -0.80
C PRO A 81 -10.30 -3.53 -2.13
N GLY A 82 -9.64 -3.82 -3.25
CA GLY A 82 -10.23 -3.69 -4.59
C GLY A 82 -9.42 -2.81 -5.52
N SER A 83 -9.68 -2.94 -6.82
CA SER A 83 -9.06 -2.16 -7.89
C SER A 83 -9.96 -1.03 -8.41
N THR A 84 -11.11 -0.81 -7.77
CA THR A 84 -12.11 0.19 -8.17
C THR A 84 -12.64 0.92 -6.93
N LEU A 85 -12.93 2.21 -7.08
CA LEU A 85 -13.61 3.00 -6.06
C LEU A 85 -15.07 2.54 -5.93
N SER A 86 -15.55 2.39 -4.69
CA SER A 86 -16.98 2.22 -4.44
C SER A 86 -17.72 3.51 -4.84
N LEU A 87 -18.83 3.39 -5.56
CA LEU A 87 -19.66 4.54 -5.97
C LEU A 87 -20.72 4.91 -4.93
N GLY A 88 -20.76 4.22 -3.78
CA GLY A 88 -21.86 4.29 -2.80
C GLY A 88 -22.82 3.13 -2.97
#